data_AF-A0A662C0L8-F1
#
_entry.id   AF-A0A662C0L8-F1
#
_cell.length_a   1.000
_cell.length_b   1.000
_cell.length_c   1.000
_cell.angle_alpha   90.00
_cell.angle_beta   90.00
_cell.angle_gamma   90.00
#
_symmetry.space_group_name_H-M   'P 1'
#
loop_
_entity.id
_entity.type
_entity.pdbx_description
1 polymer ?
#
loop_
_entity_poly.entity_id
_entity_poly.type
_entity_poly.pdbx_seq_one_letter_code
_entity_poly.pdbx_strand_id
1 'polypeptide(L)'
;ANDWNECIRIGNLLADESLRIIAGAEIQKDPKINIISETVKFPVESDLMKFILKNSKLNYKVSNNDFVTTRMDLLNIGSAKIITIPGEALPNIGFYIKRKMNTKNPFLFGLTNDAFGYIITKEDFNSFKRYEYICETSLGEQTADIVIDTALDLVDKSQ
;
A
#
# COMPACT_ATOMS: atom_id res chain seq x y z
N ALA A 1 -27.30 0.21 4.80
CA ALA A 1 -26.44 1.05 3.95
C ALA A 1 -25.46 0.21 3.11
N ASN A 2 -25.83 -1.01 2.72
CA ASN A 2 -25.04 -1.85 1.79
C ASN A 2 -25.89 -2.13 0.55
N ASP A 3 -26.33 -1.07 -0.12
CA ASP A 3 -27.24 -1.13 -1.25
C ASP A 3 -26.73 -0.29 -2.43
N TRP A 4 -27.32 -0.51 -3.60
CA TRP A 4 -26.92 0.14 -4.84
C TRP A 4 -27.05 1.68 -4.78
N ASN A 5 -28.07 2.18 -4.07
CA ASN A 5 -28.27 3.62 -3.94
C ASN A 5 -27.14 4.27 -3.12
N GLU A 6 -26.65 3.58 -2.10
CA GLU A 6 -25.50 4.05 -1.31
C GLU A 6 -24.21 4.06 -2.14
N CYS A 7 -23.98 3.05 -2.99
CA CYS A 7 -22.87 3.05 -3.94
C CYS A 7 -22.91 4.26 -4.87
N ILE A 8 -24.09 4.57 -5.44
CA ILE A 8 -24.29 5.74 -6.29
C ILE A 8 -24.00 7.03 -5.50
N ARG A 9 -24.54 7.15 -4.28
CA ARG A 9 -24.39 8.34 -3.45
C ARG A 9 -22.91 8.63 -3.16
N ILE A 10 -22.16 7.62 -2.72
CA ILE A 10 -20.73 7.78 -2.38
C ILE A 10 -19.90 8.02 -3.64
N GLY A 11 -20.17 7.28 -4.73
CA GLY A 11 -19.46 7.42 -5.99
C GLY A 11 -19.61 8.81 -6.60
N ASN A 12 -20.85 9.31 -6.69
CA ASN A 12 -21.12 10.65 -7.20
C ASN A 12 -20.51 11.73 -6.31
N LEU A 13 -20.65 11.61 -4.98
CA LEU A 13 -20.05 12.56 -4.05
C LEU A 13 -18.52 12.65 -4.22
N LEU A 14 -17.83 11.50 -4.36
CA LEU A 14 -16.39 11.47 -4.59
C LEU A 14 -16.02 12.13 -5.93
N ALA A 15 -16.79 11.87 -6.99
CA ALA A 15 -16.57 12.43 -8.31
C ALA A 15 -16.78 13.96 -8.33
N ASP A 16 -17.89 14.43 -7.77
CA ASP A 16 -18.25 15.86 -7.70
C ASP A 16 -17.20 16.64 -6.92
N GLU A 17 -16.76 16.13 -5.76
CA GLU A 17 -15.72 16.77 -4.96
C GLU A 17 -14.36 16.76 -5.65
N SER A 18 -14.02 15.67 -6.37
CA SER A 18 -12.78 15.60 -7.15
C SER A 18 -12.78 16.64 -8.29
N LEU A 19 -13.90 16.76 -9.02
CA LEU A 19 -14.08 17.75 -10.08
C LEU A 19 -14.04 19.18 -9.55
N ARG A 20 -14.68 19.44 -8.39
CA ARG A 20 -14.64 20.73 -7.71
C ARG A 20 -13.23 21.15 -7.34
N ILE A 21 -12.41 20.22 -6.83
CA ILE A 21 -11.02 20.48 -6.43
C ILE A 21 -10.13 20.71 -7.67
N ILE A 22 -10.23 19.87 -8.70
CA ILE A 22 -9.34 19.95 -9.86
C ILE A 22 -9.65 21.14 -10.78
N ALA A 23 -10.88 21.67 -10.78
CA ALA A 23 -11.28 22.79 -11.63
C ALA A 23 -10.42 24.06 -11.44
N GLY A 24 -9.87 24.28 -10.25
CA GLY A 24 -8.99 25.40 -9.93
C GLY A 24 -7.51 25.02 -9.78
N ALA A 25 -7.13 23.77 -10.04
CA ALA A 25 -5.77 23.31 -9.84
C ALA A 25 -4.84 23.82 -10.95
N GLU A 26 -3.62 24.20 -10.58
CA GLU A 26 -2.60 24.63 -11.54
C GLU A 26 -2.09 23.44 -12.36
N ILE A 27 -1.98 23.64 -13.68
CA ILE A 27 -1.41 22.65 -14.59
C ILE A 27 0.11 22.65 -14.46
N GLN A 28 0.69 21.50 -14.13
CA GLN A 28 2.14 21.28 -14.18
C GLN A 28 2.54 20.89 -15.60
N LYS A 29 3.13 21.83 -16.35
CA LYS A 29 3.64 21.58 -17.71
C LYS A 29 4.97 20.82 -17.64
N ASP A 30 5.13 19.80 -18.49
CA ASP A 30 6.32 18.98 -18.62
C ASP A 30 6.89 18.47 -17.28
N PRO A 31 6.08 17.78 -16.45
CA PRO A 31 6.53 17.33 -15.14
C PRO A 31 7.65 16.29 -15.29
N LYS A 32 8.73 16.48 -14.54
CA LYS A 32 9.77 15.46 -14.43
C LYS A 32 9.21 14.22 -13.74
N ILE A 33 9.58 13.07 -14.28
CA ILE A 33 9.25 11.76 -13.71
C ILE A 33 10.53 11.11 -13.23
N ASN A 34 10.56 10.68 -11.98
CA ASN A 34 11.63 9.87 -11.41
C ASN A 34 11.04 8.67 -10.68
N ILE A 35 11.65 7.51 -10.81
CA ILE A 35 11.22 6.27 -10.17
C ILE A 35 12.43 5.65 -9.47
N ILE A 36 12.28 5.35 -8.19
CA ILE A 36 13.26 4.59 -7.41
C ILE A 36 12.55 3.32 -6.95
N SER A 37 13.21 2.18 -7.13
CA SER A 37 12.64 0.86 -6.88
C SER A 37 13.52 0.09 -5.93
N GLU A 38 12.90 -0.72 -5.07
CA GLU A 38 13.58 -1.65 -4.18
C GLU A 38 12.89 -3.03 -4.26
N THR A 39 13.69 -4.11 -4.28
CA THR A 39 13.15 -5.47 -4.16
C THR A 39 13.01 -5.79 -2.68
N VAL A 40 11.80 -6.12 -2.25
CA VAL A 40 11.49 -6.36 -0.84
C VAL A 40 11.16 -7.83 -0.63
N LYS A 41 11.62 -8.38 0.48
CA LYS A 41 11.40 -9.77 0.87
C LYS A 41 10.61 -9.81 2.18
N PHE A 42 9.52 -10.56 2.19
CA PHE A 42 8.65 -10.71 3.35
C PHE A 42 8.64 -12.17 3.82
N PRO A 43 8.76 -12.43 5.13
CA PRO A 43 8.39 -13.73 5.68
C PRO A 43 6.88 -13.92 5.53
N VAL A 44 6.46 -15.15 5.30
CA VAL A 44 5.06 -15.57 5.29
C VAL A 44 4.87 -16.42 6.54
N GLU A 45 4.25 -15.85 7.56
CA GLU A 45 3.97 -16.50 8.84
C GLU A 45 2.59 -17.17 8.83
N SER A 46 1.60 -16.56 8.18
CA SER A 46 0.23 -17.10 8.09
C SER A 46 0.16 -18.38 7.25
N ASP A 47 -0.29 -19.48 7.85
CA ASP A 47 -0.51 -20.75 7.16
C ASP A 47 -1.53 -20.64 6.02
N LEU A 48 -2.56 -19.81 6.20
CA LEU A 48 -3.53 -19.51 5.15
C LEU A 48 -2.85 -18.83 3.97
N MET A 49 -2.01 -17.82 4.22
CA MET A 49 -1.28 -17.13 3.16
C MET A 49 -0.27 -18.05 2.47
N LYS A 50 0.45 -18.91 3.21
CA LYS A 50 1.32 -19.95 2.61
C LYS A 50 0.53 -20.84 1.66
N PHE A 51 -0.64 -21.30 2.09
CA PHE A 51 -1.53 -22.12 1.27
C PHE A 51 -2.00 -21.38 0.02
N ILE A 52 -2.46 -20.14 0.15
CA ILE A 52 -2.92 -19.30 -0.97
C ILE A 52 -1.77 -19.08 -1.96
N LEU A 53 -0.60 -18.65 -1.50
CA LEU A 53 0.55 -18.36 -2.36
C LEU A 53 1.03 -19.60 -3.10
N LYS A 54 1.07 -20.76 -2.44
CA LYS A 54 1.47 -22.04 -3.05
C LYS A 54 0.48 -22.53 -4.11
N ASN A 55 -0.82 -22.29 -3.93
CA ASN A 55 -1.87 -22.80 -4.81
C ASN A 55 -2.41 -21.75 -5.80
N SER A 56 -1.94 -20.51 -5.71
CA SER A 56 -2.36 -19.43 -6.60
C SER A 56 -1.85 -19.65 -8.02
N LYS A 57 -2.70 -19.32 -9.01
CA LYS A 57 -2.32 -19.29 -10.42
C LYS A 57 -1.50 -18.07 -10.80
N LEU A 58 -1.29 -17.14 -9.86
CA LEU A 58 -0.57 -15.87 -10.10
C LEU A 58 0.96 -16.03 -10.11
N ASN A 59 1.48 -17.27 -10.07
CA ASN A 59 2.91 -17.59 -10.20
C ASN A 59 3.82 -16.74 -9.30
N TYR A 60 3.40 -16.54 -8.04
CA TYR A 60 4.20 -15.79 -7.07
C TYR A 60 5.59 -16.42 -6.91
N LYS A 61 6.60 -15.57 -6.78
CA LYS A 61 7.98 -16.01 -6.48
C LYS A 61 8.09 -16.37 -5.00
N VAL A 62 7.51 -17.51 -4.64
CA VAL A 62 7.65 -18.09 -3.30
C VAL A 62 8.99 -18.82 -3.25
N SER A 63 9.88 -18.39 -2.36
CA SER A 63 11.11 -19.13 -2.08
C SER A 63 10.82 -20.30 -1.15
N ASN A 64 11.63 -21.37 -1.21
CA ASN A 64 11.46 -22.60 -0.42
C ASN A 64 11.45 -22.41 1.12
N ASN A 65 11.67 -21.19 1.62
CA ASN A 65 11.82 -20.90 3.05
C ASN A 65 10.64 -20.08 3.64
N ASP A 66 9.42 -20.17 3.08
CA ASP A 66 8.27 -19.36 3.51
C ASP A 66 8.53 -17.84 3.38
N PHE A 67 9.17 -17.41 2.29
CA PHE A 67 9.29 -15.99 1.95
C PHE A 67 8.77 -15.71 0.55
N VAL A 68 8.21 -14.53 0.38
CA VAL A 68 7.85 -13.94 -0.92
C VAL A 68 8.70 -12.71 -1.20
N THR A 69 8.94 -12.45 -2.49
CA THR A 69 9.60 -11.23 -2.95
C THR A 69 8.68 -10.43 -3.85
N THR A 70 8.76 -9.11 -3.74
CA THR A 70 8.02 -8.15 -4.58
C THR A 70 8.88 -6.90 -4.80
N ARG A 71 8.32 -5.90 -5.45
CA ARG A 71 8.94 -4.59 -5.65
C ARG A 71 8.10 -3.51 -4.97
N MET A 72 8.77 -2.58 -4.31
CA MET A 72 8.21 -1.30 -3.90
C MET A 72 8.88 -0.18 -4.67
N ASP A 73 8.09 0.79 -5.10
CA ASP A 73 8.48 1.91 -5.94
C ASP A 73 8.09 3.23 -5.26
N LEU A 74 8.98 4.21 -5.35
CA LEU A 74 8.68 5.61 -5.11
C LEU A 74 8.71 6.36 -6.44
N LEU A 75 7.57 6.95 -6.81
CA LEU A 75 7.43 7.76 -8.00
C LEU A 75 7.34 9.24 -7.61
N ASN A 76 8.16 10.07 -8.26
CA ASN A 76 8.03 11.52 -8.23
C ASN A 76 7.51 11.98 -9.59
N ILE A 77 6.36 12.63 -9.62
CA ILE A 77 5.73 13.15 -10.83
C ILE A 77 5.31 14.59 -10.57
N GLY A 78 6.13 15.55 -11.01
CA GLY A 78 5.94 16.95 -10.64
C GLY A 78 5.94 17.13 -9.12
N SER A 79 4.87 17.70 -8.57
CA SER A 79 4.67 17.86 -7.13
C SER A 79 4.20 16.60 -6.40
N ALA A 80 3.73 15.58 -7.12
CA ALA A 80 3.26 14.34 -6.51
C ALA A 80 4.44 13.44 -6.15
N LYS A 81 4.45 12.93 -4.92
CA LYS A 81 5.32 11.82 -4.51
C LYS A 81 4.41 10.66 -4.12
N ILE A 82 4.65 9.49 -4.71
CA ILE A 82 3.77 8.33 -4.63
C ILE A 82 4.59 7.14 -4.16
N ILE A 83 4.20 6.53 -3.06
CA ILE A 83 4.77 5.24 -2.61
C ILE A 83 3.79 4.11 -2.96
N THR A 84 4.31 3.03 -3.52
CA THR A 84 3.53 1.83 -3.87
C THR A 84 3.62 0.80 -2.74
N ILE A 85 2.52 0.15 -2.38
CA ILE A 85 2.44 -0.84 -1.31
C ILE A 85 1.85 -2.15 -1.86
N PRO A 86 2.52 -3.30 -1.69
CA PRO A 86 2.10 -4.59 -2.26
C PRO A 86 0.99 -5.28 -1.45
N GLY A 87 -0.05 -4.53 -1.10
CA GLY A 87 -1.17 -5.00 -0.28
C GLY A 87 -2.06 -3.86 0.21
N GLU A 88 -2.85 -4.16 1.23
CA GLU A 88 -3.83 -3.25 1.84
C GLU A 88 -3.32 -2.77 3.21
N ALA A 89 -2.51 -1.71 3.20
CA ALA A 89 -2.02 -1.11 4.44
C ALA A 89 -3.12 -0.41 5.24
N LEU A 90 -3.13 -0.68 6.55
CA LEU A 90 -4.03 0.01 7.47
C LEU A 90 -3.75 1.52 7.51
N PRO A 91 -4.76 2.35 7.85
CA PRO A 91 -4.64 3.80 7.73
C PRO A 91 -3.45 4.41 8.50
N ASN A 92 -3.15 3.90 9.70
CA ASN A 92 -2.05 4.37 10.53
C ASN A 92 -0.68 4.27 9.82
N ILE A 93 -0.42 3.15 9.13
CA ILE A 93 0.79 2.94 8.32
C ILE A 93 0.86 3.98 7.21
N GLY A 94 -0.23 4.17 6.47
CA GLY A 94 -0.30 5.13 5.38
C GLY A 94 -0.09 6.57 5.83
N PHE A 95 -0.72 6.99 6.95
CA PHE A 95 -0.51 8.30 7.53
C PHE A 95 0.93 8.51 8.01
N TYR A 96 1.52 7.49 8.64
CA TYR A 96 2.90 7.54 9.13
C TYR A 96 3.92 7.74 8.01
N ILE A 97 3.77 7.01 6.90
CA ILE A 97 4.67 7.14 5.74
C ILE A 97 4.45 8.51 5.07
N LYS A 98 3.18 8.88 4.77
CA LYS A 98 2.86 10.12 4.04
C LYS A 98 3.43 11.38 4.69
N ARG A 99 3.40 11.49 6.02
CA ARG A 99 3.95 12.66 6.73
C ARG A 99 5.48 12.77 6.67
N LYS A 100 6.18 11.70 6.29
CA LYS A 100 7.64 11.67 6.13
C LYS A 100 8.10 11.86 4.68
N MET A 101 7.17 11.86 3.72
CA MET A 101 7.48 12.00 2.29
C MET A 101 7.95 13.40 1.88
N ASN A 102 7.81 14.41 2.75
CA ASN A 102 8.27 15.79 2.54
C ASN A 102 7.78 16.41 1.20
N THR A 103 6.51 16.18 0.85
CA THR A 103 5.87 16.78 -0.33
C THR A 103 4.51 17.39 0.01
N LYS A 104 4.04 18.33 -0.81
CA LYS A 104 2.68 18.88 -0.73
C LYS A 104 1.62 17.86 -1.15
N ASN A 105 1.96 16.89 -2.01
CA ASN A 105 1.01 15.93 -2.55
C ASN A 105 1.50 14.47 -2.36
N PRO A 106 1.42 13.93 -1.13
CA PRO A 106 1.82 12.56 -0.83
C PRO A 106 0.70 11.57 -1.15
N PHE A 107 1.00 10.58 -2.00
CA PHE A 107 0.10 9.49 -2.34
C PHE A 107 0.65 8.15 -1.86
N LEU A 108 -0.27 7.26 -1.55
CA LEU A 108 0.02 5.86 -1.26
C LEU A 108 -0.90 5.05 -2.18
N PHE A 109 -0.31 4.26 -3.06
CA PHE A 109 -1.04 3.33 -3.92
C PHE A 109 -0.92 1.94 -3.34
N GLY A 110 -2.02 1.40 -2.83
CA GLY A 110 -2.09 0.00 -2.39
C GLY A 110 -2.32 -0.95 -3.56
N LEU A 111 -2.22 -2.25 -3.30
CA LEU A 111 -2.43 -3.32 -4.30
C LEU A 111 -1.57 -3.16 -5.57
N THR A 112 -0.35 -2.69 -5.40
CA THR A 112 0.61 -2.44 -6.50
C THR A 112 1.73 -3.47 -6.53
N ASN A 113 2.16 -3.89 -7.72
CA ASN A 113 3.14 -4.95 -7.99
C ASN A 113 2.70 -6.34 -7.50
N ASP A 114 2.09 -6.44 -6.32
CA ASP A 114 1.46 -7.64 -5.76
C ASP A 114 0.28 -7.27 -4.84
N ALA A 115 -0.47 -8.28 -4.39
CA ALA A 115 -1.64 -8.15 -3.53
C ALA A 115 -1.54 -9.11 -2.33
N PHE A 116 -0.63 -8.84 -1.39
CA PHE A 116 -0.35 -9.72 -0.25
C PHE A 116 -1.30 -9.55 0.93
N GLY A 117 -2.57 -9.25 0.65
CA GLY A 117 -3.61 -9.07 1.66
C GLY A 117 -3.38 -7.85 2.55
N TYR A 118 -3.86 -7.91 3.79
CA TYR A 118 -3.79 -6.77 4.71
C TYR A 118 -2.41 -6.62 5.34
N ILE A 119 -2.04 -5.37 5.59
CA ILE A 119 -0.78 -5.00 6.26
C ILE A 119 -1.13 -4.20 7.51
N ILE A 120 -0.92 -4.83 8.66
CA ILE A 120 -1.28 -4.35 9.99
C ILE A 120 -0.02 -4.18 10.84
N THR A 121 0.02 -3.13 11.66
CA THR A 121 1.14 -2.88 12.58
C THR A 121 1.23 -3.97 13.63
N LYS A 122 2.44 -4.31 14.07
CA LYS A 122 2.66 -5.32 15.13
C LYS A 122 1.89 -5.03 16.41
N GLU A 123 1.72 -3.74 16.76
CA GLU A 123 0.94 -3.32 17.93
C GLU A 123 -0.54 -3.70 17.83
N ASP A 124 -1.06 -3.84 16.61
CA ASP A 124 -2.44 -4.21 16.34
C ASP A 124 -2.60 -5.70 15.98
N PHE A 125 -1.50 -6.43 15.75
CA PHE A 125 -1.54 -7.84 15.36
C PHE A 125 -2.05 -8.70 16.54
N ASN A 126 -3.13 -9.47 16.31
CA ASN A 126 -3.81 -10.28 17.33
C ASN A 126 -4.27 -9.51 18.59
N SER A 127 -4.34 -8.18 18.55
CA SER A 127 -4.67 -7.36 19.73
C SER A 127 -6.18 -7.26 20.00
N PHE A 128 -7.01 -7.36 18.95
CA PHE A 128 -8.46 -7.28 19.04
C PHE A 128 -9.16 -8.30 18.15
N LYS A 129 -10.29 -8.84 18.62
CA LYS A 129 -11.16 -9.74 17.83
C LYS A 129 -11.55 -9.15 16.46
N ARG A 130 -11.74 -7.83 16.38
CA ARG A 130 -12.08 -7.16 15.11
C ARG A 130 -10.98 -7.27 14.05
N TYR A 131 -9.73 -7.53 14.45
CA TYR A 131 -8.59 -7.67 13.56
C TYR A 131 -8.26 -9.13 13.24
N GLU A 132 -9.02 -10.11 13.74
CA GLU A 132 -8.79 -11.54 13.50
C GLU A 132 -8.67 -11.84 11.99
N TYR A 133 -9.66 -11.44 11.19
CA TYR A 133 -9.61 -11.60 9.74
C TYR A 133 -8.43 -10.88 9.08
N ILE A 134 -8.08 -9.68 9.57
CA ILE A 134 -6.96 -8.88 9.06
C ILE A 134 -5.63 -9.59 9.34
N CYS A 135 -5.47 -10.18 10.53
CA CYS A 135 -4.26 -10.92 10.90
C CYS A 135 -4.15 -12.23 10.12
N GLU A 136 -5.26 -12.97 9.96
CA GLU A 136 -5.30 -14.21 9.18
C GLU A 136 -4.92 -13.99 7.71
N THR A 137 -5.36 -12.87 7.13
CA THR A 137 -5.11 -12.48 5.74
C THR A 137 -3.91 -11.54 5.57
N SER A 138 -3.05 -11.44 6.58
CA SER A 138 -1.76 -10.77 6.50
C SER A 138 -0.64 -11.79 6.28
N LEU A 139 0.47 -11.37 5.68
CA LEU A 139 1.66 -12.23 5.60
C LEU A 139 2.21 -12.57 6.99
N GLY A 140 2.12 -11.66 7.96
CA GLY A 140 2.66 -11.87 9.31
C GLY A 140 2.86 -10.56 10.07
N GLU A 141 3.21 -10.67 11.35
CA GLU A 141 3.32 -9.54 12.30
C GLU A 141 4.36 -8.50 11.87
N GLN A 142 5.44 -8.95 11.21
CA GLN A 142 6.54 -8.08 10.78
C GLN A 142 6.29 -7.33 9.47
N THR A 143 5.18 -7.61 8.77
CA THR A 143 4.95 -7.11 7.41
C THR A 143 4.93 -5.58 7.35
N ALA A 144 4.26 -4.94 8.31
CA ALA A 144 4.16 -3.49 8.37
C ALA A 144 5.50 -2.81 8.61
N ASP A 145 6.34 -3.34 9.50
CA ASP A 145 7.67 -2.79 9.79
C ASP A 145 8.54 -2.83 8.53
N ILE A 146 8.57 -3.96 7.82
CA ILE A 146 9.34 -4.09 6.57
C ILE A 146 8.84 -3.10 5.50
N VAL A 147 7.52 -2.94 5.36
CA VAL A 147 6.93 -1.96 4.43
C VAL A 147 7.32 -0.54 4.80
N ILE A 148 7.22 -0.19 6.08
CA ILE A 148 7.53 1.15 6.58
C ILE A 148 9.00 1.46 6.34
N ASP A 149 9.90 0.56 6.76
CA ASP A 149 11.34 0.76 6.65
C ASP A 149 11.76 0.90 5.18
N THR A 150 11.25 0.05 4.30
CA THR A 150 11.51 0.15 2.85
C THR A 150 10.97 1.45 2.28
N ALA A 151 9.75 1.86 2.66
CA ALA A 151 9.16 3.09 2.17
C ALA A 151 9.97 4.33 2.61
N LEU A 152 10.47 4.35 3.84
CA LEU A 152 11.30 5.44 4.33
C LEU A 152 12.67 5.47 3.68
N ASP A 153 13.31 4.32 3.49
CA ASP A 153 14.57 4.22 2.75
C ASP A 153 14.42 4.73 1.29
N LEU A 154 13.33 4.37 0.60
CA LEU A 154 13.02 4.91 -0.72
C LEU A 154 12.81 6.43 -0.70
N VAL A 155 12.12 6.95 0.32
CA VAL A 155 11.91 8.40 0.50
C VAL A 155 13.23 9.13 0.72
N ASP A 156 14.14 8.56 1.52
CA ASP A 156 15.44 9.15 1.82
C ASP A 156 16.38 9.09 0.61
N LYS A 157 16.40 7.99 -0.15
CA LYS A 157 17.10 7.87 -1.45
C LYS A 157 16.62 8.87 -2.51
N SER A 158 15.44 9.44 -2.33
CA SER A 158 14.83 10.41 -3.24
C SER A 158 15.09 11.88 -2.88
N GLN A 159 15.75 12.15 -1.76
CA GLN A 159 16.15 13.51 -1.35
C GLN A 159 17.44 13.92 -2.05
#